data_AF-A0A8E1V5Q4-F1
#
_entry.id   AF-A0A8E1V5Q4-F1
#
_cell.length_a   1.000
_cell.length_b   1.000
_cell.length_c   1.000
_cell.angle_alpha   90.00
_cell.angle_beta   90.00
_cell.angle_gamma   90.00
#
_symmetry.space_group_name_H-M   'P 1'
#
loop_
_entity.id
_entity.type
_entity.pdbx_description
1 polymer ?
#
loop_
_entity_poly.entity_id
_entity_poly.type
_entity_poly.pdbx_seq_one_letter_code
_entity_poly.pdbx_strand_id
1 'polypeptide(L)' 'MADTHHESETRTPTTAACGLQAHYYRVSYRPNRSQPNPLPQLTIKGRWLEQLGFTTGQKIEVITGPGQLLIRLANEG' A
#
# COMPACT_ATOMS: atom_id res chain seq x y z
N MET A 1 52.03 26.02 59.97
CA MET A 1 50.60 25.67 60.08
C MET A 1 49.85 26.73 59.30
N ALA A 2 49.37 26.38 58.10
CA ALA A 2 48.54 27.22 57.26
C ALA A 2 47.68 26.28 56.42
N ASP A 3 46.37 26.45 56.55
CA ASP A 3 45.32 25.57 56.06
C ASP A 3 45.24 25.51 54.52
N THR A 4 45.14 24.29 54.00
CA THR A 4 44.89 24.01 52.59
C THR A 4 43.40 24.20 52.31
N HIS A 5 43.05 25.27 51.60
CA HIS A 5 41.71 25.45 51.05
C HIS A 5 41.51 24.49 49.87
N HIS A 6 40.61 23.52 50.03
CA HIS A 6 40.11 22.67 48.96
C HIS A 6 38.78 23.23 48.46
N GLU A 7 38.79 23.81 47.26
CA GLU A 7 37.60 24.24 46.54
C GLU A 7 37.18 23.14 45.56
N SER A 8 36.01 22.54 45.78
CA SER A 8 35.42 21.54 44.90
C SER A 8 34.79 22.20 43.69
N GLU A 9 35.47 22.20 42.54
CA GLU A 9 34.88 22.63 41.28
C GLU A 9 33.71 21.72 40.87
N THR A 10 32.54 22.32 40.72
CA THR A 10 31.34 21.70 40.14
C THR A 10 31.59 21.36 38.67
N ARG A 11 31.66 20.06 38.34
CA ARG A 11 31.67 19.61 36.93
C ARG A 11 30.34 18.96 36.60
N THR A 12 29.48 19.73 35.95
CA THR A 12 28.33 19.24 35.18
C THR A 12 28.85 18.25 34.13
N PRO A 13 28.39 16.99 34.08
CA PRO A 13 28.70 16.13 32.95
C PRO A 13 27.89 16.62 31.74
N THR A 14 28.56 17.35 30.85
CA THR A 14 28.08 17.69 29.51
C THR A 14 27.59 16.41 28.83
N THR A 15 26.33 16.43 28.40
CA THR A 15 25.62 15.38 27.69
C THR A 15 26.46 14.79 26.56
N ALA A 16 26.98 13.58 26.76
CA ALA A 16 27.37 12.74 25.64
C ALA A 16 26.08 12.27 24.97
N ALA A 17 25.72 12.91 23.85
CA ALA A 17 24.70 12.40 22.96
C ALA A 17 25.22 11.07 22.39
N CYS A 18 24.85 9.95 23.04
CA CYS A 18 24.98 8.63 22.45
C CYS A 18 24.30 8.66 21.08
N GLY A 19 25.09 8.41 20.03
CA GLY A 19 24.69 8.59 18.65
C GLY A 19 23.33 7.95 18.37
N LEU A 20 22.46 8.72 17.70
CA LEU A 20 21.19 8.24 17.19
C LEU A 20 21.48 7.08 16.24
N GLN A 21 21.32 5.85 16.74
CA GLN A 21 21.42 4.66 15.93
C GLN A 21 20.25 4.69 14.95
N ALA A 22 20.55 4.99 13.69
CA ALA A 22 19.55 5.05 12.63
C ALA A 22 18.87 3.68 12.52
N HIS A 23 17.63 3.59 13.00
CA HIS A 23 16.78 2.42 12.81
C HIS A 23 16.35 2.39 11.34
N TYR A 24 17.18 1.79 10.48
CA TYR A 24 16.79 1.56 9.09
C TYR A 24 15.76 0.42 9.07
N TYR A 25 14.54 0.73 8.66
CA TYR A 25 13.54 -0.27 8.31
C TYR A 25 13.98 -0.95 7.01
N ARG A 26 14.31 -2.24 7.07
CA ARG A 26 14.56 -3.05 5.87
C ARG A 26 13.22 -3.43 5.24
N VAL A 27 12.88 -2.77 4.14
CA VAL A 27 11.79 -3.19 3.26
C VAL A 27 12.25 -4.47 2.57
N SER A 28 11.71 -5.62 2.97
CA SER A 28 11.91 -6.86 2.22
C SER A 28 10.91 -6.87 1.07
N TYR A 29 11.27 -6.36 -0.10
CA TYR A 29 10.44 -6.56 -1.29
C TYR A 29 10.49 -8.04 -1.66
N ARG A 30 9.36 -8.74 -1.58
CA ARG A 30 9.22 -10.07 -2.19
C ARG A 30 8.99 -9.84 -3.69
N PRO A 31 9.91 -10.23 -4.57
CA PRO A 31 9.65 -10.19 -6.00
C PRO A 31 8.41 -11.04 -6.27
N ASN A 32 7.52 -10.59 -7.16
CA ASN A 32 6.36 -11.35 -7.61
C ASN A 32 6.81 -12.58 -8.42
N ARG A 33 7.47 -13.54 -7.78
CA ARG A 33 7.96 -14.87 -8.20
C ARG A 33 8.12 -15.10 -9.72
N SER A 34 8.60 -14.11 -10.48
CA SER A 34 8.62 -14.14 -11.94
C SER A 34 7.28 -14.51 -12.59
N GLN A 35 6.15 -14.25 -11.91
CA GLN A 35 4.83 -14.56 -12.44
C GLN A 35 4.48 -13.50 -13.49
N PRO A 36 4.10 -13.89 -14.72
CA PRO A 36 3.74 -12.93 -15.75
C PRO A 36 2.57 -12.07 -15.25
N ASN A 37 2.60 -10.78 -15.58
CA ASN A 37 1.51 -9.88 -15.24
C ASN A 37 0.20 -10.47 -15.78
N PRO A 38 -0.85 -10.60 -14.96
CA PRO A 38 -2.12 -11.12 -15.43
C PRO A 38 -2.63 -10.26 -16.58
N LEU A 39 -3.35 -10.90 -17.50
CA LEU A 39 -4.07 -10.18 -18.54
C LEU A 39 -4.98 -9.11 -17.92
N PRO A 40 -5.17 -7.97 -18.60
CA PRO A 40 -6.08 -6.95 -18.12
C PRO A 40 -7.48 -7.52 -17.95
N GLN A 41 -8.08 -7.26 -16.79
CA GLN A 41 -9.39 -7.76 -16.41
C GLN A 41 -10.24 -6.61 -15.86
N LEU A 42 -11.51 -6.58 -16.23
CA LEU A 42 -12.50 -5.67 -15.68
C LEU A 42 -13.46 -6.49 -14.81
N THR A 43 -13.44 -6.25 -13.50
CA THR A 43 -14.35 -6.90 -12.55
C THR A 43 -15.35 -5.88 -12.04
N ILE A 44 -16.63 -6.11 -12.29
CA ILE A 44 -17.74 -5.27 -11.83
C ILE A 44 -18.52 -6.07 -10.77
N LYS A 45 -18.78 -5.48 -9.61
CA LYS A 45 -19.47 -6.14 -8.49
C LYS A 45 -20.54 -5.24 -7.90
N GLY A 46 -21.52 -5.87 -7.25
CA GLY A 46 -22.54 -5.21 -6.44
C GLY A 46 -23.96 -5.62 -6.81
N ARG A 47 -24.90 -5.40 -5.89
CA ARG A 47 -26.33 -5.72 -6.08
C ARG A 47 -27.01 -4.87 -7.15
N TRP A 48 -26.41 -3.74 -7.53
CA TRP A 48 -26.92 -2.88 -8.59
C TRP A 48 -26.93 -3.57 -9.97
N LEU A 49 -26.10 -4.58 -10.18
CA LEU A 49 -26.11 -5.38 -11.42
C LEU A 49 -27.45 -6.10 -11.60
N GLU A 50 -28.00 -6.68 -10.53
CA GLU A 50 -29.32 -7.32 -10.54
C GLU A 50 -30.43 -6.31 -10.82
N GLN A 51 -30.32 -5.09 -10.27
CA GLN A 51 -31.28 -4.01 -10.53
C GLN A 51 -31.29 -3.55 -11.99
N LEU A 52 -30.17 -3.69 -12.70
CA LEU A 52 -30.05 -3.46 -14.14
C LEU A 52 -30.44 -4.68 -14.99
N GLY A 53 -30.87 -5.78 -14.35
CA GLY A 53 -31.29 -7.01 -15.03
C GLY A 53 -30.18 -8.01 -15.32
N PHE A 54 -28.94 -7.79 -14.85
CA PHE A 54 -27.86 -8.78 -14.96
C PHE A 54 -27.98 -9.82 -13.85
N THR A 55 -28.27 -11.06 -14.23
CA THR A 55 -28.35 -12.22 -13.34
C THR A 55 -27.42 -13.35 -13.82
N THR A 56 -27.19 -14.33 -12.96
CA THR A 56 -26.29 -15.45 -13.28
C THR A 56 -26.87 -16.35 -14.36
N GLY A 57 -26.03 -16.87 -15.25
CA GLY A 57 -26.45 -17.80 -16.32
C GLY A 57 -26.97 -17.12 -17.59
N GLN A 58 -27.07 -15.80 -17.61
CA GLN A 58 -27.44 -15.04 -18.80
C GLN A 58 -26.25 -14.81 -19.73
N LYS A 59 -26.51 -14.75 -21.03
CA LYS A 59 -25.54 -14.30 -22.03
C LYS A 59 -25.48 -12.77 -22.04
N ILE A 60 -24.27 -12.24 -22.09
CA ILE A 60 -24.01 -10.80 -22.24
C ILE A 60 -23.20 -10.55 -23.50
N GLU A 61 -23.39 -9.36 -24.07
CA GLU A 61 -22.58 -8.85 -25.16
C GLU A 61 -21.66 -7.75 -24.64
N VAL A 62 -20.39 -7.83 -25.06
CA VAL A 62 -19.39 -6.79 -24.79
C VAL A 62 -19.00 -6.18 -26.12
N ILE A 63 -19.43 -4.95 -26.36
CA ILE A 63 -19.13 -4.20 -27.57
C ILE A 63 -17.94 -3.28 -27.27
N THR A 64 -16.88 -3.41 -28.05
CA THR A 64 -15.67 -2.62 -27.91
C THR A 64 -15.69 -1.41 -28.85
N GLY A 65 -15.20 -0.27 -28.36
CA GLY A 65 -14.95 0.92 -29.17
C GLY A 65 -13.74 1.70 -28.63
N PRO A 66 -13.22 2.68 -29.38
CA PRO A 66 -12.13 3.51 -28.89
C PRO A 66 -12.50 4.19 -27.55
N GLY A 67 -11.78 3.87 -26.49
CA GLY A 67 -12.00 4.45 -25.15
C GLY A 67 -13.24 3.96 -24.39
N GLN A 68 -13.95 2.94 -24.89
CA GLN A 68 -15.20 2.50 -24.25
C GLN A 68 -15.47 0.99 -24.38
N LEU A 69 -16.18 0.45 -23.40
CA LEU A 69 -16.77 -0.88 -23.40
C LEU A 69 -18.26 -0.73 -23.08
N LEU A 70 -19.14 -1.18 -23.98
CA LEU A 70 -20.57 -1.25 -23.73
C LEU A 70 -20.92 -2.70 -23.39
N ILE A 71 -21.43 -2.91 -22.17
CA ILE A 71 -21.89 -4.20 -21.68
C ILE A 71 -23.41 -4.19 -21.68
N ARG A 72 -24.03 -5.12 -22.40
CA ARG A 72 -25.50 -5.26 -22.45
C ARG A 72 -25.93 -6.71 -22.39
N LEU A 73 -27.19 -6.95 -22.05
CA LEU A 73 -27.80 -8.28 -22.16
C LEU A 73 -27.88 -8.69 -23.64
N ALA A 74 -27.60 -9.96 -23.93
CA ALA A 74 -27.81 -10.49 -25.27
C ALA A 74 -29.33 -10.61 -25.51
N ASN A 75 -29.82 -10.11 -26.63
CA ASN A 75 -31.20 -10.37 -27.03
C ASN A 75 -31.28 -11.84 -27.47
N GLU A 76 -32.00 -12.68 -26.73
CA GLU A 76 -32.45 -13.96 -27.25
C GLU A 76 -33.41 -13.65 -28.41
N GLY A 77 -33.01 -14.05 -29.62
CA GLY A 77 -33.88 -13.97 -30.80
C GLY A 77 -35.02 -14.97 -30.73
#